data_AF-A0A0R3QMM0-F1
#
_entry.id   AF-A0A0R3QMM0-F1
#
_cell.length_a   1.000
_cell.length_b   1.000
_cell.length_c   1.000
_cell.angle_alpha   90.00
_cell.angle_beta   90.00
_cell.angle_gamma   90.00
#
_symmetry.space_group_name_H-M   'P 1'
#
loop_
_entity.id
_entity.type
_entity.pdbx_description
1 polymer ?
#
loop_
_entity_poly.entity_id
_entity_poly.type
_entity_poly.pdbx_seq_one_letter_code
_entity_poly.pdbx_strand_id
1 'polypeptide(L)'
;MLLSDSIISKHDKCNECSNKRLGCEDGMYLIQDFVADYIQYRIRIHGNRKVQNLFYPCRQECENGLIRSVALIFEEKHKEELQKMVEMLCENESFSCSRYIEIMEQFVCIHNESPSQMSYGRLIALIAFAGLIATRLIDMKYFAEVSMVMSYTSKFLHKRIALTWPYHKRSWSKFFDLARTIIKLNKTEEVESKIEKNEWRSAVSGLAVFGVVSIVVFTLFRFLLRTRLTTGMRYVSRYFEQRRDTFCVHVVFINKRVKSFIFEEMSAVDLVTVGNDQYNEDTVDESMDLRGLSTIQSYVTDYIQYRVHLHNVYCPRLPEIPVSDDYRFELIRAVALIFEKKHAEELTNMVTTLCLNGRLTFQRYVEVVECFAHNDDDESNKQLSYGRLVALIAFAGLVAMKLCDLQLFTEVSMIAPYTSKFLHKRIVLTWPQDRRSWEDFFDRARTIIDKNEAEESEKVNLKSECNRWWLSIRALVIFGMFGIGAFTLVKTILKTR
;
A
#
# COMPACT_ATOMS: atom_id res chain seq x y z
N MET A 1 5.98 25.29 24.47
CA MET A 1 6.81 26.48 24.23
C MET A 1 8.16 25.96 23.72
N LEU A 2 8.39 26.12 22.41
CA LEU A 2 9.60 25.88 21.60
C LEU A 2 10.40 24.55 21.75
N LEU A 3 9.84 23.46 21.23
CA LEU A 3 10.58 22.24 20.83
C LEU A 3 11.08 22.32 19.37
N SER A 4 10.47 23.18 18.55
CA SER A 4 10.77 23.34 17.11
C SER A 4 12.17 23.89 16.84
N ASP A 5 12.67 24.79 17.69
CA ASP A 5 13.87 25.57 17.36
C ASP A 5 15.16 24.82 17.71
N SER A 6 15.08 23.84 18.62
CA SER A 6 16.22 22.99 18.99
C SER A 6 16.50 21.86 18.00
N ILE A 7 15.51 21.45 17.20
CA ILE A 7 15.68 20.41 16.18
C ILE A 7 16.44 20.97 14.98
N ILE A 8 16.25 22.25 14.68
CA ILE A 8 16.80 22.92 13.50
C ILE A 8 18.32 23.13 13.63
N SER A 9 18.83 23.60 14.78
CA SER A 9 20.27 23.97 14.88
C SER A 9 21.25 22.80 14.93
N LYS A 10 20.78 21.58 15.23
CA LYS A 10 21.63 20.36 15.18
C LYS A 10 21.58 19.67 13.82
N HIS A 11 20.58 19.95 12.98
CA HIS A 11 20.46 19.35 11.65
C HIS A 11 21.38 19.97 10.60
N ASP A 12 21.83 21.21 10.79
CA ASP A 12 22.72 21.87 9.82
C ASP A 12 24.12 21.24 9.75
N LYS A 13 24.60 20.60 10.84
CA LYS A 13 25.88 19.87 10.82
C LYS A 13 25.86 18.60 9.97
N CYS A 14 24.69 18.01 9.70
CA CYS A 14 24.59 16.79 8.90
C CYS A 14 24.68 17.08 7.39
N ASN A 15 24.37 18.31 6.97
CA ASN A 15 24.45 18.71 5.56
C ASN A 15 25.90 18.80 5.04
N GLU A 16 26.90 19.03 5.91
CA GLU A 16 28.31 19.04 5.49
C GLU A 16 28.87 17.65 5.15
N CYS A 17 28.22 16.56 5.59
CA CYS A 17 28.60 15.19 5.19
C CYS A 17 28.10 14.81 3.78
N SER A 18 27.31 15.65 3.11
CA SER A 18 26.63 15.30 1.85
C SER A 18 27.53 15.19 0.61
N ASN A 19 28.79 15.63 0.67
CA ASN A 19 29.67 15.69 -0.51
C ASN A 19 30.78 14.63 -0.57
N LYS A 20 30.94 13.78 0.46
CA LYS A 20 31.78 12.59 0.35
C LYS A 20 30.90 11.40 0.07
N ARG A 21 30.83 11.01 -1.21
CA ARG A 21 30.36 9.69 -1.64
C ARG A 21 31.34 8.65 -1.07
N LEU A 22 31.19 8.35 0.21
CA LEU A 22 31.89 7.26 0.87
C LEU A 22 31.39 5.99 0.19
N GLY A 23 32.28 5.35 -0.56
CA GLY A 23 32.15 3.96 -0.94
C GLY A 23 32.15 3.14 0.34
N CYS A 24 30.98 3.01 0.95
CA CYS A 24 30.71 1.95 1.88
C CYS A 24 30.36 0.75 0.97
N GLU A 25 31.39 -0.02 0.61
CA GLU A 25 31.20 -1.40 0.14
C GLU A 25 30.22 -2.07 1.09
N ASP A 26 29.19 -2.74 0.54
CA ASP A 26 28.05 -3.49 1.13
C ASP A 26 28.24 -4.02 2.58
N GLY A 27 28.52 -3.12 3.51
CA GLY A 27 28.78 -3.38 4.91
C GLY A 27 27.42 -3.53 5.55
N MET A 28 27.07 -4.77 5.89
CA MET A 28 25.80 -5.18 6.49
C MET A 28 25.28 -4.12 7.46
N TYR A 29 24.30 -3.33 7.03
CA TYR A 29 23.53 -2.48 7.93
C TYR A 29 22.81 -3.39 8.94
N LEU A 30 23.25 -3.35 10.20
CA LEU A 30 22.60 -4.07 11.27
C LEU A 30 21.39 -3.26 11.71
N ILE A 31 20.20 -3.72 11.37
CA ILE A 31 18.93 -3.09 11.81
C ILE A 31 18.87 -2.86 13.32
N GLN A 32 19.54 -3.71 14.09
CA GLN A 32 19.66 -3.57 15.54
C GLN A 32 20.33 -2.24 15.94
N ASP A 33 21.35 -1.78 15.20
CA ASP A 33 22.01 -0.51 15.46
C ASP A 33 21.04 0.66 15.26
N PHE A 34 20.24 0.62 14.19
CA PHE A 34 19.23 1.66 13.92
C PHE A 34 18.14 1.73 15.00
N VAL A 35 17.64 0.58 15.44
CA VAL A 35 16.63 0.52 16.50
C VAL A 35 17.21 1.01 17.83
N ALA A 36 18.38 0.50 18.22
CA ALA A 36 19.05 0.88 19.47
C ALA A 36 19.40 2.37 19.49
N ASP A 37 19.92 2.88 18.38
CA ASP A 37 20.24 4.30 18.21
C ASP A 37 19.01 5.19 18.35
N TYR A 38 17.91 4.84 17.65
CA TYR A 38 16.69 5.63 17.70
C TYR A 38 16.04 5.62 19.10
N ILE A 39 15.96 4.46 19.75
CA ILE A 39 15.44 4.35 21.12
C ILE A 39 16.26 5.22 22.07
N GLN A 40 17.59 5.11 22.01
CA GLN A 40 18.49 5.91 22.85
C GLN A 40 18.33 7.41 22.58
N TYR A 41 18.20 7.80 21.31
CA TYR A 41 17.95 9.17 20.90
C TYR A 41 16.60 9.69 21.44
N ARG A 42 15.52 8.91 21.30
CA ARG A 42 14.18 9.31 21.76
C ARG A 42 14.09 9.45 23.27
N ILE A 43 14.71 8.54 24.02
CA ILE A 43 14.82 8.66 25.48
C ILE A 43 15.54 9.97 25.86
N ARG A 44 16.65 10.27 25.18
CA ARG A 44 17.46 11.46 25.48
C ARG A 44 16.72 12.77 25.22
N ILE A 45 15.88 12.84 24.19
CA ILE A 45 15.08 14.05 23.92
C ILE A 45 13.79 14.12 24.74
N HIS A 46 13.27 12.99 25.24
CA HIS A 46 12.05 12.94 26.05
C HIS A 46 12.26 13.45 27.47
N GLY A 47 13.33 13.01 28.13
CA GLY A 47 13.67 13.43 29.48
C GLY A 47 15.10 13.92 29.50
N ASN A 48 15.32 15.17 29.87
CA ASN A 48 16.61 15.85 30.00
C ASN A 48 17.51 15.25 31.13
N ARG A 49 17.48 13.93 31.30
CA ARG A 49 18.16 13.13 32.33
C ARG A 49 19.40 12.50 31.71
N LYS A 50 20.50 12.51 32.47
CA LYS A 50 21.71 11.72 32.21
C LYS A 50 21.40 10.23 32.41
N VAL A 51 20.53 9.65 31.58
CA VAL A 51 20.37 8.19 31.52
C VAL A 51 21.68 7.67 30.92
N GLN A 52 22.35 6.75 31.61
CA GLN A 52 23.52 6.07 31.05
C GLN A 52 23.13 5.46 29.70
N ASN A 53 24.04 5.47 28.73
CA ASN A 53 23.78 4.86 27.43
C ASN A 53 23.41 3.39 27.68
N LEU A 54 22.14 3.06 27.42
CA LEU A 54 21.61 1.70 27.55
C LEU A 54 22.17 0.82 26.44
N PHE A 55 22.51 1.44 25.31
CA PHE A 55 23.02 0.77 24.12
C PHE A 55 24.22 1.55 23.56
N TYR A 56 25.18 0.81 22.99
CA TYR A 56 26.30 1.37 22.23
C TYR A 56 26.06 1.06 20.75
N PRO A 57 25.31 1.90 20.01
CA PRO A 57 25.11 1.69 18.58
C PRO A 57 26.45 1.84 17.85
N CYS A 58 26.64 1.03 16.81
CA CYS A 58 27.84 1.10 15.97
C CYS A 58 27.93 2.46 15.21
N ARG A 59 29.14 2.84 14.74
CA ARG A 59 29.46 4.16 14.14
C ARG A 59 28.82 4.39 12.75
N GLN A 60 27.49 4.43 12.65
CA GLN A 60 26.75 4.83 11.43
C GLN A 60 26.06 6.18 11.63
N GLU A 61 26.84 7.23 11.92
CA GLU A 61 26.28 8.51 12.39
C GLU A 61 25.35 9.21 11.37
N CYS A 62 25.60 9.07 10.07
CA CYS A 62 24.82 9.74 9.03
C CYS A 62 23.46 9.06 8.79
N GLU A 63 23.47 7.74 8.61
CA GLU A 63 22.28 6.91 8.38
C GLU A 63 21.36 6.90 9.60
N ASN A 64 21.95 6.80 10.81
CA ASN A 64 21.22 6.97 12.06
C ASN A 64 20.55 8.35 12.12
N GLY A 65 21.25 9.40 11.68
CA GLY A 65 20.70 10.75 11.56
C GLY A 65 19.45 10.81 10.68
N LEU A 66 19.47 10.15 9.52
CA LEU A 66 18.32 10.09 8.62
C LEU A 66 17.14 9.35 9.24
N ILE A 67 17.37 8.20 9.88
CA ILE A 67 16.31 7.43 10.55
C ILE A 67 15.69 8.25 11.67
N ARG A 68 16.49 8.91 12.50
CA ARG A 68 15.99 9.81 13.56
C ARG A 68 15.07 10.88 13.00
N SER A 69 15.48 11.56 11.93
CA SER A 69 14.68 12.63 11.31
C SER A 69 13.37 12.11 10.75
N VAL A 70 13.39 11.02 9.97
CA VAL A 70 12.15 10.49 9.35
C VAL A 70 11.21 9.90 10.40
N ALA A 71 11.73 9.22 11.42
CA ALA A 71 10.91 8.70 12.51
C ALA A 71 10.28 9.82 13.35
N LEU A 72 10.99 10.93 13.61
CA LEU A 72 10.38 12.10 14.25
C LEU A 72 9.27 12.74 13.41
N ILE A 73 9.49 12.88 12.09
CA ILE A 73 8.45 13.37 11.16
C ILE A 73 7.22 12.45 11.22
N PHE A 74 7.43 11.14 11.23
CA PHE A 74 6.35 10.17 11.33
C PHE A 74 5.58 10.31 12.65
N GLU A 75 6.29 10.43 13.78
CA GLU A 75 5.66 10.64 15.09
C GLU A 75 4.84 11.92 15.15
N GLU A 76 5.32 13.00 14.55
CA GLU A 76 4.59 14.27 14.52
C GLU A 76 3.29 14.15 13.70
N LYS A 77 3.36 13.48 12.53
CA LYS A 77 2.20 13.29 11.65
C LYS A 77 1.17 12.27 12.18
N HIS A 78 1.59 11.32 13.02
CA HIS A 78 0.74 10.23 13.55
C HIS A 78 0.67 10.21 15.09
N LYS A 79 0.81 11.39 15.71
CA LYS A 79 0.96 11.53 17.16
C LYS A 79 -0.21 10.93 17.93
N GLU A 80 -1.43 11.20 17.50
CA GLU A 80 -2.63 10.78 18.23
C GLU A 80 -2.83 9.27 18.19
N GLU A 81 -2.61 8.64 17.03
CA GLU A 81 -2.73 7.19 16.87
C GLU A 81 -1.65 6.45 17.66
N LEU A 82 -0.39 6.91 17.54
CA LEU A 82 0.73 6.33 18.28
C LEU A 82 0.53 6.45 19.79
N GLN A 83 0.06 7.60 20.27
CA GLN A 83 -0.20 7.81 21.69
C GLN A 83 -1.29 6.87 22.23
N LYS A 84 -2.39 6.70 21.49
CA LYS A 84 -3.45 5.73 21.86
C LYS A 84 -2.93 4.30 21.93
N MET A 85 -2.06 3.90 21.00
CA MET A 85 -1.44 2.56 21.03
C MET A 85 -0.47 2.40 22.20
N VAL A 86 0.30 3.44 22.55
CA VAL A 86 1.18 3.45 23.73
C VAL A 86 0.37 3.33 25.02
N GLU A 87 -0.72 4.08 25.13
CA GLU A 87 -1.63 4.04 26.27
C GLU A 87 -2.26 2.65 26.42
N MET A 88 -2.75 2.06 25.32
CA MET A 88 -3.29 0.69 25.31
C MET A 88 -2.28 -0.37 25.76
N LEU A 89 -1.00 -0.22 25.40
CA LEU A 89 0.05 -1.16 25.80
C LEU A 89 0.50 -1.02 27.25
N CYS A 90 0.33 0.17 27.82
CA CYS A 90 0.77 0.52 29.16
C CYS A 90 -0.42 0.79 30.09
N GLU A 91 -1.59 0.21 29.78
CA GLU A 91 -2.78 0.31 30.62
C GLU A 91 -2.47 -0.17 32.05
N ASN A 92 -2.97 0.57 33.04
CA ASN A 92 -2.81 0.26 34.47
C ASN A 92 -1.35 0.13 34.95
N GLU A 93 -0.43 0.90 34.35
CA GLU A 93 1.00 0.91 34.73
C GLU A 93 1.72 -0.45 34.56
N SER A 94 1.17 -1.32 33.70
CA SER A 94 1.76 -2.62 33.38
C SER A 94 2.08 -2.71 31.88
N PHE A 95 3.24 -3.26 31.54
CA PHE A 95 3.64 -3.49 30.14
C PHE A 95 3.45 -4.96 29.78
N SER A 96 2.74 -5.23 28.69
CA SER A 96 2.53 -6.59 28.18
C SER A 96 3.37 -6.86 26.93
N CYS A 97 4.35 -7.76 27.06
CA CYS A 97 5.20 -8.16 25.93
C CYS A 97 4.42 -8.90 24.83
N SER A 98 3.44 -9.74 25.19
CA SER A 98 2.61 -10.43 24.20
C SER A 98 1.80 -9.43 23.38
N ARG A 99 1.22 -8.43 24.05
CA ARG A 99 0.46 -7.37 23.38
C ARG A 99 1.33 -6.51 22.48
N TYR A 100 2.57 -6.24 22.90
CA TYR A 100 3.54 -5.52 22.07
C TYR A 100 3.82 -6.26 20.75
N ILE A 101 4.02 -7.58 20.82
CA ILE A 101 4.23 -8.43 19.65
C ILE A 101 2.98 -8.47 18.75
N GLU A 102 1.79 -8.63 19.32
CA GLU A 102 0.52 -8.60 18.57
C GLU A 102 0.36 -7.29 17.79
N ILE A 103 0.65 -6.15 18.43
CA ILE A 103 0.59 -4.85 17.77
C ILE A 103 1.62 -4.78 16.64
N MET A 104 2.87 -5.20 16.85
CA MET A 104 3.89 -5.22 15.79
C MET A 104 3.47 -6.06 14.57
N GLU A 105 2.85 -7.22 14.80
CA GLU A 105 2.36 -8.11 13.75
C GLU A 105 1.22 -7.48 12.96
N GLN A 106 0.28 -6.84 13.63
CA GLN A 106 -0.90 -6.22 13.02
C GLN A 106 -0.67 -4.79 12.52
N PHE A 107 0.48 -4.18 12.84
CA PHE A 107 0.78 -2.80 12.47
C PHE A 107 0.90 -2.67 10.95
N VAL A 108 -0.08 -2.02 10.32
CA VAL A 108 -0.11 -1.78 8.88
C VAL A 108 -0.25 -0.29 8.62
N CYS A 109 0.72 0.30 7.90
CA CYS A 109 0.73 1.74 7.60
C CYS A 109 0.00 2.11 6.30
N ILE A 110 -0.22 1.13 5.42
CA ILE A 110 -0.76 1.34 4.07
C ILE A 110 -1.93 0.40 3.87
N HIS A 111 -3.06 0.90 3.35
CA HIS A 111 -4.34 0.18 3.28
C HIS A 111 -4.31 -1.16 2.50
N ASN A 112 -3.23 -1.44 1.76
CA ASN A 112 -3.01 -2.65 0.98
C ASN A 112 -1.72 -3.41 1.37
N GLU A 113 -1.01 -2.98 2.41
CA GLU A 113 0.18 -3.70 2.90
C GLU A 113 -0.26 -4.87 3.76
N SER A 114 0.16 -6.08 3.40
CA SER A 114 -0.13 -7.25 4.21
C SER A 114 0.70 -7.23 5.51
N PRO A 115 0.19 -7.80 6.62
CA PRO A 115 0.94 -7.97 7.87
C PRO A 115 2.29 -8.70 7.71
N SER A 116 2.52 -9.39 6.60
CA SER A 116 3.77 -10.07 6.31
C SER A 116 4.82 -9.21 5.61
N GLN A 117 4.42 -8.11 4.95
CA GLN A 117 5.29 -7.22 4.18
C GLN A 117 5.99 -6.17 5.05
N MET A 118 7.21 -5.75 4.66
CA MET A 118 7.92 -4.64 5.29
C MET A 118 8.17 -3.50 4.30
N SER A 119 7.25 -2.54 4.25
CA SER A 119 7.44 -1.27 3.55
C SER A 119 8.40 -0.35 4.31
N TYR A 120 8.93 0.68 3.64
CA TYR A 120 9.73 1.72 4.30
C TYR A 120 8.91 2.50 5.34
N GLY A 121 7.62 2.71 5.08
CA GLY A 121 6.70 3.36 6.01
C GLY A 121 6.51 2.52 7.28
N ARG A 122 6.25 1.21 7.12
CA ARG A 122 6.10 0.29 8.24
C ARG A 122 7.39 0.15 9.06
N LEU A 123 8.54 0.08 8.39
CA LEU A 123 9.85 0.07 9.06
C LEU A 123 9.97 1.29 10.00
N ILE A 124 9.76 2.50 9.47
CA ILE A 124 9.88 3.72 10.25
C ILE A 124 8.84 3.79 11.35
N ALA A 125 7.59 3.40 11.08
CA ALA A 125 6.53 3.44 12.07
C ALA A 125 6.82 2.53 13.27
N LEU A 126 7.37 1.33 13.04
CA LEU A 126 7.74 0.41 14.10
C LEU A 126 8.95 0.91 14.90
N ILE A 127 9.94 1.54 14.25
CA ILE A 127 11.07 2.18 14.94
C ILE A 127 10.59 3.36 15.79
N ALA A 128 9.76 4.24 15.23
CA ALA A 128 9.11 5.36 15.91
C ALA A 128 8.34 4.88 17.15
N PHE A 129 7.48 3.89 16.96
CA PHE A 129 6.67 3.30 18.02
C PHE A 129 7.52 2.68 19.14
N ALA A 130 8.58 1.93 18.79
CA ALA A 130 9.50 1.37 19.78
C ALA A 130 10.18 2.47 20.61
N GLY A 131 10.55 3.60 19.99
CA GLY A 131 11.09 4.76 20.68
C GLY A 131 10.09 5.38 21.69
N LEU A 132 8.83 5.52 21.29
CA LEU A 132 7.78 6.03 22.18
C LEU A 132 7.49 5.10 23.35
N ILE A 133 7.36 3.79 23.10
CA ILE A 133 7.18 2.80 24.17
C ILE A 133 8.37 2.82 25.13
N ALA A 134 9.60 2.87 24.61
CA ALA A 134 10.77 2.96 25.45
C ALA A 134 10.77 4.20 26.35
N THR A 135 10.34 5.37 25.85
CA THR A 135 10.19 6.57 26.69
C THR A 135 9.19 6.36 27.82
N ARG A 136 8.04 5.73 27.53
CA ARG A 136 7.01 5.42 28.53
C ARG A 136 7.51 4.43 29.59
N LEU A 137 8.21 3.38 29.17
CA LEU A 137 8.80 2.39 30.08
C LEU A 137 9.87 3.01 31.00
N ILE A 138 10.66 3.96 30.50
CA ILE A 138 11.63 4.70 31.32
C ILE A 138 10.91 5.53 32.39
N ASP A 139 9.81 6.19 32.07
CA ASP A 139 9.02 6.93 33.06
C ASP A 139 8.48 6.01 34.16
N MET A 140 8.12 4.78 33.78
CA MET A 140 7.64 3.72 34.67
C MET A 140 8.78 2.95 35.38
N LYS A 141 10.06 3.29 35.11
CA LYS A 141 11.26 2.63 35.65
C LYS A 141 11.43 1.15 35.23
N TYR A 142 10.86 0.76 34.10
CA TYR A 142 10.93 -0.57 33.50
C TYR A 142 12.09 -0.69 32.50
N PHE A 143 13.33 -0.65 33.02
CA PHE A 143 14.55 -0.63 32.19
C PHE A 143 14.83 -1.95 31.46
N ALA A 144 14.46 -3.09 32.07
CA ALA A 144 14.64 -4.40 31.45
C ALA A 144 13.74 -4.54 30.21
N GLU A 145 12.53 -4.01 30.30
CA GLU A 145 11.51 -4.00 29.26
C GLU A 145 11.94 -3.14 28.08
N VAL A 146 12.66 -2.03 28.30
CA VAL A 146 13.26 -1.24 27.21
C VAL A 146 14.25 -2.08 26.38
N SER A 147 15.05 -2.91 27.05
CA SER A 147 15.98 -3.83 26.37
C SER A 147 15.24 -4.93 25.61
N MET A 148 14.12 -5.43 26.16
CA MET A 148 13.25 -6.37 25.47
C MET A 148 12.61 -5.76 24.23
N VAL A 149 12.05 -4.55 24.33
CA VAL A 149 11.49 -3.81 23.19
C VAL A 149 12.54 -3.68 22.09
N MET A 150 13.74 -3.18 22.41
CA MET A 150 14.83 -3.08 21.43
C MET A 150 15.13 -4.43 20.74
N SER A 151 15.26 -5.51 21.52
CA SER A 151 15.57 -6.85 21.01
C SER A 151 14.47 -7.39 20.09
N TYR A 152 13.21 -7.31 20.53
CA TYR A 152 12.07 -7.79 19.76
C TYR A 152 11.85 -6.97 18.49
N THR A 153 11.90 -5.63 18.57
CA THR A 153 11.79 -4.79 17.38
C THR A 153 12.87 -5.13 16.37
N SER A 154 14.12 -5.24 16.81
CA SER A 154 15.26 -5.55 15.94
C SER A 154 15.11 -6.91 15.26
N LYS A 155 14.77 -7.96 16.01
CA LYS A 155 14.57 -9.30 15.46
C LYS A 155 13.39 -9.36 14.48
N PHE A 156 12.28 -8.71 14.83
CA PHE A 156 11.10 -8.66 13.97
C PHE A 156 11.41 -7.95 12.65
N LEU A 157 12.01 -6.76 12.72
CA LEU A 157 12.40 -5.99 11.54
C LEU A 157 13.44 -6.74 10.71
N HIS A 158 14.47 -7.33 11.33
CA HIS A 158 15.49 -8.12 10.64
C HIS A 158 14.86 -9.24 9.82
N LYS A 159 14.03 -10.07 10.47
CA LYS A 159 13.34 -11.19 9.83
C LYS A 159 12.48 -10.72 8.67
N ARG A 160 11.68 -9.67 8.86
CA ARG A 160 10.76 -9.17 7.83
C ARG A 160 11.49 -8.48 6.68
N ILE A 161 12.56 -7.74 6.95
CA ILE A 161 13.40 -7.12 5.91
C ILE A 161 14.03 -8.21 5.06
N ALA A 162 14.71 -9.18 5.68
CA ALA A 162 15.35 -10.30 4.98
C ALA A 162 14.35 -11.06 4.09
N LEU A 163 13.13 -11.27 4.58
CA LEU A 163 12.07 -11.98 3.87
C LEU A 163 11.26 -11.16 2.87
N THR A 164 11.40 -9.84 2.78
CA THR A 164 10.47 -9.04 1.93
C THR A 164 11.15 -8.00 1.07
N TRP A 165 12.29 -7.46 1.51
CA TRP A 165 12.97 -6.39 0.78
C TRP A 165 13.58 -6.86 -0.55
N PRO A 166 14.24 -8.03 -0.63
CA PRO A 166 14.74 -8.53 -1.91
C PRO A 166 13.63 -8.59 -2.98
N TYR A 167 12.45 -9.06 -2.58
CA TYR A 167 11.30 -9.26 -3.47
C TYR A 167 10.68 -7.97 -3.97
N HIS A 168 10.62 -6.94 -3.11
CA HIS A 168 10.09 -5.64 -3.48
C HIS A 168 11.16 -4.70 -4.05
N LYS A 169 12.32 -5.22 -4.47
CA LYS A 169 13.49 -4.44 -4.94
C LYS A 169 13.84 -3.30 -3.97
N ARG A 170 13.63 -3.51 -2.66
CA ARG A 170 13.92 -2.54 -1.60
C ARG A 170 15.36 -2.71 -1.15
N SER A 171 15.99 -1.60 -0.80
CA SER A 171 17.34 -1.60 -0.25
C SER A 171 17.52 -0.42 0.69
N TRP A 172 18.51 -0.51 1.57
CA TRP A 172 18.89 0.60 2.44
C TRP A 172 19.26 1.86 1.64
N SER A 173 19.96 1.71 0.52
CA SER A 173 20.27 2.85 -0.37
C SER A 173 19.00 3.56 -0.83
N LYS A 174 18.02 2.82 -1.37
CA LYS A 174 16.75 3.40 -1.83
C LYS A 174 15.96 4.02 -0.68
N PHE A 175 15.98 3.38 0.49
CA PHE A 175 15.38 3.93 1.69
C PHE A 175 15.99 5.28 2.06
N PHE A 176 17.32 5.40 2.08
CA PHE A 176 17.99 6.65 2.44
C PHE A 176 17.80 7.77 1.41
N ASP A 177 17.73 7.44 0.12
CA ASP A 177 17.38 8.41 -0.93
C ASP A 177 15.96 8.95 -0.74
N LEU A 178 15.01 8.07 -0.42
CA LEU A 178 13.64 8.45 -0.09
C LEU A 178 13.57 9.26 1.21
N ALA A 179 14.31 8.86 2.25
CA ALA A 179 14.39 9.57 3.53
C ALA A 179 14.86 11.02 3.35
N ARG A 180 15.93 11.24 2.57
CA ARG A 180 16.42 12.59 2.24
C ARG A 180 15.35 13.42 1.53
N THR A 181 14.61 12.80 0.61
CA THR A 181 13.51 13.45 -0.11
C THR A 181 12.38 13.85 0.85
N ILE A 182 11.95 12.95 1.74
CA ILE A 182 10.91 13.22 2.74
C ILE A 182 11.33 14.38 3.66
N ILE A 183 12.56 14.37 4.16
CA ILE A 183 13.07 15.43 5.03
C ILE A 183 13.06 16.80 4.32
N LYS A 184 13.47 16.84 3.04
CA LYS A 184 13.45 18.06 2.24
C LYS A 184 12.03 18.58 2.02
N LEU A 185 11.09 17.69 1.70
CA LEU A 185 9.69 18.04 1.52
C LEU A 185 9.06 18.55 2.83
N ASN A 186 9.32 17.89 3.96
CA ASN A 186 8.80 18.32 5.26
C ASN A 186 9.30 19.72 5.65
N LYS A 187 10.59 20.01 5.42
CA LYS A 187 11.15 21.36 5.63
C LYS A 187 10.46 22.41 4.76
N THR A 188 10.09 22.06 3.54
CA THR A 188 9.40 22.97 2.60
C THR A 188 7.97 23.23 3.08
N GLU A 189 7.24 22.16 3.43
CA GLU A 189 5.87 22.21 3.99
C GLU A 189 5.81 23.04 5.29
N GLU A 190 6.82 22.94 6.16
CA GLU A 190 6.93 23.77 7.36
C GLU A 190 7.14 25.26 7.07
N VAL A 191 7.93 25.60 6.05
CA VAL A 191 8.13 27.01 5.65
C VAL A 191 6.84 27.56 5.02
N GLU A 192 6.20 26.80 4.14
CA GLU A 192 4.95 27.17 3.49
C GLU A 192 3.82 27.37 4.50
N SER A 193 3.64 26.43 5.44
CA SER A 193 2.62 26.56 6.49
C SER A 193 2.88 27.73 7.44
N LYS A 194 4.14 28.11 7.69
CA LYS A 194 4.48 29.33 8.43
C LYS A 194 4.14 30.58 7.63
N ILE A 195 4.39 30.59 6.32
CA ILE A 195 4.02 31.69 5.42
C ILE A 195 2.50 31.82 5.36
N GLU A 196 1.78 30.73 5.10
CA GLU A 196 0.32 30.72 5.03
C GLU A 196 -0.30 31.18 6.36
N LYS A 197 0.21 30.69 7.50
CA LYS A 197 -0.27 31.14 8.81
C LYS A 197 -0.01 32.62 9.07
N ASN A 198 1.09 33.17 8.56
CA ASN A 198 1.41 34.59 8.66
C ASN A 198 0.54 35.43 7.72
N GLU A 199 0.27 34.96 6.50
CA GLU A 199 -0.67 35.57 5.55
C GLU A 199 -2.10 35.53 6.07
N TRP A 200 -2.54 34.41 6.64
CA TRP A 200 -3.85 34.28 7.28
C TRP A 200 -4.00 35.23 8.46
N ARG A 201 -2.96 35.34 9.31
CA ARG A 201 -2.94 36.34 10.39
C ARG A 201 -2.97 37.76 9.85
N SER A 202 -2.29 38.04 8.75
CA SER A 202 -2.33 39.33 8.06
C SER A 202 -3.73 39.63 7.50
N ALA A 203 -4.35 38.66 6.81
CA ALA A 203 -5.69 38.77 6.26
C ALA A 203 -6.77 38.94 7.34
N VAL A 204 -6.67 38.20 8.46
CA VAL A 204 -7.57 38.36 9.62
C VAL A 204 -7.37 39.72 10.28
N SER A 205 -6.12 40.22 10.38
CA SER A 205 -5.86 41.57 10.88
C SER A 205 -6.41 42.65 9.94
N GLY A 206 -6.32 42.45 8.63
CA GLY A 206 -6.92 43.31 7.62
C GLY A 206 -8.45 43.31 7.71
N LEU A 207 -9.07 42.14 7.85
CA LEU A 207 -10.51 42.00 8.06
C LEU A 207 -10.99 42.63 9.36
N ALA A 208 -10.18 42.62 10.43
CA ALA A 208 -10.50 43.34 11.67
C ALA A 208 -10.49 44.86 11.44
N VAL A 209 -9.51 45.40 10.69
CA VAL A 209 -9.47 46.81 10.29
C VAL A 209 -10.66 47.16 9.38
N PHE A 210 -10.99 46.32 8.41
CA PHE A 210 -12.19 46.48 7.57
C PHE A 210 -13.48 46.38 8.37
N GLY A 211 -13.54 45.55 9.41
CA GLY A 211 -14.66 45.46 10.35
C GLY A 211 -14.85 46.76 11.11
N VAL A 212 -13.78 47.34 11.66
CA VAL A 212 -13.83 48.64 12.36
C VAL A 212 -14.23 49.77 11.40
N VAL A 213 -13.65 49.81 10.20
CA VAL A 213 -14.03 50.80 9.17
C VAL A 213 -15.47 50.61 8.72
N SER A 214 -15.94 49.37 8.56
CA SER A 214 -17.33 49.07 8.18
C SER A 214 -18.31 49.46 9.28
N ILE A 215 -17.96 49.30 10.56
CA ILE A 215 -18.78 49.77 11.69
C ILE A 215 -18.84 51.30 11.70
N VAL A 216 -17.74 52.00 11.43
CA VAL A 216 -17.70 53.47 11.32
C VAL A 216 -18.51 53.97 10.13
N VAL A 217 -18.35 53.36 8.95
CA VAL A 217 -19.10 53.69 7.74
C VAL A 217 -20.58 53.35 7.94
N PHE A 218 -20.92 52.24 8.59
CA PHE A 218 -22.30 51.86 8.85
C PHE A 218 -22.96 52.76 9.91
N THR A 219 -22.22 53.21 10.92
CA THR A 219 -22.73 54.21 11.89
C THR A 219 -22.92 55.57 11.24
N LEU A 220 -22.00 56.01 10.37
CA LEU A 220 -22.16 57.21 9.54
C LEU A 220 -23.33 57.09 8.56
N PHE A 221 -23.46 55.94 7.90
CA PHE A 221 -24.55 55.67 6.96
C PHE A 221 -25.89 55.60 7.68
N ARG A 222 -25.95 54.99 8.88
CA ARG A 222 -27.15 54.97 9.73
C ARG A 222 -27.50 56.37 10.23
N PHE A 223 -26.50 57.21 10.54
CA PHE A 223 -26.69 58.62 10.86
C PHE A 223 -27.25 59.39 9.66
N LEU A 224 -26.67 59.20 8.47
CA LEU A 224 -27.12 59.80 7.21
C LEU A 224 -28.52 59.34 6.80
N LEU A 225 -28.84 58.06 6.99
CA LEU A 225 -30.18 57.50 6.79
C LEU A 225 -31.17 58.05 7.81
N ARG A 226 -30.79 58.23 9.08
CA ARG A 226 -31.64 58.92 10.06
C ARG A 226 -31.93 60.36 9.66
N THR A 227 -31.00 61.02 8.98
CA THR A 227 -31.21 62.37 8.43
C THR A 227 -31.94 62.42 7.08
N ARG A 228 -32.10 61.28 6.38
CA ARG A 228 -32.73 61.22 5.04
C ARG A 228 -33.96 60.31 4.91
N LEU A 229 -34.34 59.55 5.94
CA LEU A 229 -35.57 58.76 5.99
C LEU A 229 -36.79 59.62 6.35
N THR A 230 -37.02 60.66 5.55
CA THR A 230 -38.34 61.27 5.37
C THR A 230 -38.91 60.97 3.99
N THR A 231 -38.23 60.25 3.08
CA THR A 231 -38.87 59.88 1.80
C THR A 231 -38.24 58.66 1.13
N GLY A 232 -38.98 57.54 1.14
CA GLY A 232 -39.01 56.55 0.04
C GLY A 232 -37.97 55.42 0.05
N MET A 233 -38.41 54.18 0.30
CA MET A 233 -37.75 52.98 -0.26
C MET A 233 -38.73 51.80 -0.39
N ARG A 234 -38.95 51.32 -1.62
CA ARG A 234 -39.76 50.12 -1.93
C ARG A 234 -39.20 49.21 -3.03
N TYR A 235 -37.92 49.32 -3.43
CA TYR A 235 -37.49 48.78 -4.74
C TYR A 235 -36.37 47.72 -4.81
N VAL A 236 -35.80 47.20 -3.71
CA VAL A 236 -34.57 46.35 -3.81
C VAL A 236 -34.81 44.84 -3.67
N SER A 237 -36.05 44.37 -3.46
CA SER A 237 -36.30 42.96 -3.13
C SER A 237 -36.33 41.96 -4.30
N ARG A 238 -36.18 42.37 -5.57
CA ARG A 238 -36.39 41.47 -6.73
C ARG A 238 -35.13 40.93 -7.43
N TYR A 239 -33.92 41.28 -6.98
CA TYR A 239 -32.71 40.97 -7.76
C TYR A 239 -32.00 39.65 -7.39
N PHE A 240 -32.46 38.91 -6.37
CA PHE A 240 -31.69 37.77 -5.81
C PHE A 240 -32.22 36.36 -6.12
N GLU A 241 -33.28 36.21 -6.92
CA GLU A 241 -33.98 34.92 -7.06
C GLU A 241 -33.68 34.15 -8.36
N GLN A 242 -32.75 34.63 -9.21
CA GLN A 242 -32.61 34.15 -10.60
C GLN A 242 -31.31 33.37 -10.95
N ARG A 243 -30.62 32.73 -9.99
CA ARG A 243 -29.32 32.07 -10.28
C ARG A 243 -29.04 30.71 -9.61
N ARG A 244 -30.05 29.86 -9.40
CA ARG A 244 -29.86 28.56 -8.69
C ARG A 244 -29.75 27.30 -9.54
N ASP A 245 -30.14 27.31 -10.82
CA ASP A 245 -30.48 26.05 -11.52
C ASP A 245 -29.50 25.55 -12.60
N THR A 246 -28.23 25.98 -12.61
CA THR A 246 -27.32 25.70 -13.75
C THR A 246 -26.09 24.84 -13.43
N PHE A 247 -26.13 24.00 -12.37
CA PHE A 247 -24.91 23.27 -11.93
C PHE A 247 -25.00 21.74 -11.77
N CYS A 248 -26.06 21.07 -12.25
CA CYS A 248 -26.22 19.62 -12.07
C CYS A 248 -26.43 18.84 -13.40
N VAL A 249 -25.46 18.81 -14.32
CA VAL A 249 -25.56 17.95 -15.54
C VAL A 249 -24.23 17.27 -16.00
N HIS A 250 -23.12 17.31 -15.24
CA HIS A 250 -21.80 16.84 -15.77
C HIS A 250 -21.06 15.72 -15.02
N VAL A 251 -21.77 14.79 -14.38
CA VAL A 251 -21.12 13.61 -13.74
C VAL A 251 -21.86 12.30 -14.07
N VAL A 252 -21.99 11.96 -15.35
CA VAL A 252 -22.40 10.60 -15.78
C VAL A 252 -21.79 10.32 -17.15
N PHE A 253 -20.46 10.14 -17.32
CA PHE A 253 -19.89 9.55 -18.56
C PHE A 253 -18.40 9.15 -18.45
N ILE A 254 -17.96 8.51 -17.36
CA ILE A 254 -16.61 7.91 -17.33
C ILE A 254 -16.64 6.61 -16.51
N ASN A 255 -17.18 5.52 -17.03
CA ASN A 255 -16.95 4.20 -16.39
C ASN A 255 -17.13 2.95 -17.28
N LYS A 256 -16.78 2.99 -18.57
CA LYS A 256 -17.06 1.83 -19.46
C LYS A 256 -15.95 1.40 -20.43
N ARG A 257 -14.66 1.66 -20.15
CA ARG A 257 -13.60 1.43 -21.17
C ARG A 257 -12.28 0.78 -20.73
N VAL A 258 -12.26 -0.07 -19.69
CA VAL A 258 -10.99 -0.64 -19.17
C VAL A 258 -10.97 -2.18 -19.10
N LYS A 259 -11.87 -2.90 -19.80
CA LYS A 259 -11.95 -4.37 -19.68
C LYS A 259 -11.13 -5.23 -20.66
N SER A 260 -10.49 -4.72 -21.73
CA SER A 260 -9.92 -5.61 -22.79
C SER A 260 -8.40 -5.61 -23.00
N PHE A 261 -7.60 -4.86 -22.25
CA PHE A 261 -6.22 -4.55 -22.69
C PHE A 261 -5.14 -5.61 -22.39
N ILE A 262 -5.40 -6.65 -21.58
CA ILE A 262 -4.33 -7.56 -21.11
C ILE A 262 -4.21 -8.83 -21.97
N PHE A 263 -5.31 -9.25 -22.61
CA PHE A 263 -5.27 -10.42 -23.49
C PHE A 263 -4.46 -10.13 -24.75
N GLU A 264 -4.57 -8.91 -25.28
CA GLU A 264 -3.88 -8.46 -26.49
C GLU A 264 -2.36 -8.37 -26.28
N GLU A 265 -1.84 -8.07 -25.09
CA GLU A 265 -0.39 -7.96 -24.87
C GLU A 265 0.30 -9.32 -24.62
N MET A 266 -0.46 -10.35 -24.22
CA MET A 266 0.01 -11.74 -24.12
C MET A 266 -0.23 -12.56 -25.39
N SER A 267 -1.14 -12.12 -26.28
CA SER A 267 -1.46 -12.78 -27.55
C SER A 267 -0.88 -12.07 -28.78
N ALA A 268 -0.68 -10.76 -28.77
CA ALA A 268 -0.32 -10.01 -29.97
C ALA A 268 1.20 -9.85 -30.14
N VAL A 269 1.86 -10.93 -30.57
CA VAL A 269 2.89 -10.87 -31.62
C VAL A 269 2.94 -12.25 -32.29
N ASP A 270 1.98 -12.55 -33.15
CA ASP A 270 2.09 -13.66 -34.11
C ASP A 270 1.68 -13.15 -35.50
N LEU A 271 2.65 -12.55 -36.20
CA LEU A 271 2.61 -12.38 -37.64
C LEU A 271 4.00 -12.04 -38.18
N VAL A 272 4.85 -13.07 -38.29
CA VAL A 272 5.94 -13.11 -39.28
C VAL A 272 5.97 -14.50 -39.92
N THR A 273 6.13 -14.48 -41.24
CA THR A 273 5.92 -15.54 -42.22
C THR A 273 6.92 -16.69 -42.19
N VAL A 274 6.36 -17.91 -42.28
CA VAL A 274 6.77 -19.16 -42.97
C VAL A 274 8.26 -19.53 -43.10
N GLY A 275 8.57 -20.74 -42.62
CA GLY A 275 9.64 -21.60 -43.15
C GLY A 275 9.29 -23.07 -42.88
N ASN A 276 8.82 -23.79 -43.91
CA ASN A 276 8.61 -25.23 -43.87
C ASN A 276 9.98 -25.91 -43.76
N ASP A 277 10.29 -26.49 -42.60
CA ASP A 277 11.33 -27.52 -42.50
C ASP A 277 10.78 -28.71 -41.71
N GLN A 278 10.81 -29.83 -42.41
CA GLN A 278 10.32 -31.15 -42.06
C GLN A 278 11.24 -31.75 -41.00
N TYR A 279 10.77 -31.85 -39.74
CA TYR A 279 11.51 -32.52 -38.67
C TYR A 279 10.98 -33.92 -38.43
N ASN A 280 11.89 -34.88 -38.62
CA ASN A 280 11.71 -36.30 -38.39
C ASN A 280 11.32 -36.58 -36.94
N GLU A 281 10.27 -37.38 -36.82
CA GLU A 281 9.95 -38.22 -35.67
C GLU A 281 11.15 -39.15 -35.41
N ASP A 282 11.83 -39.02 -34.27
CA ASP A 282 12.21 -40.18 -33.45
C ASP A 282 13.03 -39.81 -32.20
N THR A 283 12.71 -40.51 -31.11
CA THR A 283 13.36 -40.54 -29.79
C THR A 283 13.23 -39.29 -28.90
N VAL A 284 12.05 -39.11 -28.31
CA VAL A 284 11.89 -38.31 -27.08
C VAL A 284 12.46 -39.11 -25.91
N ASP A 285 13.56 -38.62 -25.36
CA ASP A 285 14.22 -39.11 -24.14
C ASP A 285 13.23 -39.05 -22.94
N GLU A 286 12.68 -40.20 -22.54
CA GLU A 286 11.74 -40.35 -21.41
C GLU A 286 12.25 -39.72 -20.11
N SER A 287 13.58 -39.54 -19.97
CA SER A 287 14.19 -38.93 -18.78
C SER A 287 14.03 -37.41 -18.70
N MET A 288 13.89 -36.72 -19.85
CA MET A 288 13.60 -35.27 -19.88
C MET A 288 12.13 -34.96 -19.57
N ASP A 289 11.21 -35.85 -19.96
CA ASP A 289 9.77 -35.67 -19.79
C ASP A 289 9.35 -35.69 -18.30
N LEU A 290 9.98 -36.55 -17.49
CA LEU A 290 9.71 -36.63 -16.05
C LEU A 290 10.19 -35.38 -15.28
N ARG A 291 11.27 -34.74 -15.73
CA ARG A 291 11.82 -33.51 -15.11
C ARG A 291 10.94 -32.29 -15.41
N GLY A 292 10.35 -32.24 -16.61
CA GLY A 292 9.38 -31.21 -16.97
C GLY A 292 8.14 -31.26 -16.07
N LEU A 293 7.58 -32.46 -15.90
CA LEU A 293 6.40 -32.69 -15.07
C LEU A 293 6.65 -32.33 -13.60
N SER A 294 7.79 -32.74 -13.03
CA SER A 294 8.13 -32.40 -11.63
C SER A 294 8.27 -30.90 -11.41
N THR A 295 8.78 -30.18 -12.41
CA THR A 295 8.96 -28.73 -12.34
C THR A 295 7.62 -28.00 -12.32
N ILE A 296 6.72 -28.29 -13.27
CA ILE A 296 5.40 -27.64 -13.31
C ILE A 296 4.55 -28.03 -12.09
N GLN A 297 4.65 -29.27 -11.63
CA GLN A 297 3.98 -29.71 -10.41
C GLN A 297 4.46 -28.95 -9.18
N SER A 298 5.75 -28.63 -9.09
CA SER A 298 6.30 -27.82 -8.00
C SER A 298 5.67 -26.42 -8.00
N TYR A 299 5.61 -25.75 -9.16
CA TYR A 299 5.00 -24.41 -9.25
C TYR A 299 3.52 -24.39 -8.90
N VAL A 300 2.76 -25.40 -9.35
CA VAL A 300 1.33 -25.52 -9.05
C VAL A 300 1.12 -25.78 -7.56
N THR A 301 1.86 -26.72 -6.97
CA THR A 301 1.78 -27.06 -5.54
C THR A 301 2.09 -25.85 -4.67
N ASP A 302 3.18 -25.15 -4.99
CA ASP A 302 3.59 -23.94 -4.29
C ASP A 302 2.48 -22.87 -4.29
N TYR A 303 1.89 -22.60 -5.46
CA TYR A 303 0.82 -21.61 -5.57
C TYR A 303 -0.43 -22.01 -4.78
N ILE A 304 -0.83 -23.28 -4.84
CA ILE A 304 -1.96 -23.82 -4.08
C ILE A 304 -1.76 -23.60 -2.58
N GLN A 305 -0.58 -23.95 -2.06
CA GLN A 305 -0.26 -23.72 -0.64
C GLN A 305 -0.32 -22.24 -0.29
N TYR A 306 0.32 -21.40 -1.10
CA TYR A 306 0.36 -19.96 -0.91
C TYR A 306 -1.07 -19.37 -0.87
N ARG A 307 -1.96 -19.77 -1.78
CA ARG A 307 -3.35 -19.26 -1.78
C ARG A 307 -4.18 -19.75 -0.62
N VAL A 308 -4.08 -21.02 -0.25
CA VAL A 308 -4.79 -21.57 0.93
C VAL A 308 -4.31 -20.87 2.21
N HIS A 309 -3.00 -20.61 2.33
CA HIS A 309 -2.43 -19.87 3.45
C HIS A 309 -2.93 -18.43 3.54
N LEU A 310 -3.01 -17.71 2.40
CA LEU A 310 -3.57 -16.35 2.36
C LEU A 310 -5.02 -16.27 2.85
N HIS A 311 -5.79 -17.35 2.73
CA HIS A 311 -7.18 -17.42 3.19
C HIS A 311 -7.31 -17.87 4.66
N ASN A 312 -6.19 -18.10 5.35
CA ASN A 312 -6.14 -18.54 6.75
C ASN A 312 -6.92 -19.84 7.02
N VAL A 313 -6.95 -20.76 6.04
CA VAL A 313 -7.64 -22.05 6.19
C VAL A 313 -6.63 -23.15 6.48
N TYR A 314 -6.89 -23.93 7.53
CA TYR A 314 -6.10 -25.11 7.84
C TYR A 314 -6.47 -26.25 6.89
N CYS A 315 -5.49 -26.76 6.13
CA CYS A 315 -5.66 -27.92 5.27
C CYS A 315 -4.58 -28.99 5.58
N PRO A 316 -4.94 -30.12 6.20
CA PRO A 316 -3.97 -31.14 6.62
C PRO A 316 -3.40 -31.96 5.47
N ARG A 317 -3.93 -31.82 4.24
CA ARG A 317 -3.54 -32.58 3.04
C ARG A 317 -2.96 -31.70 1.93
N LEU A 318 -2.31 -30.61 2.32
CA LEU A 318 -1.56 -29.80 1.36
C LEU A 318 -0.37 -30.63 0.83
N PRO A 319 -0.14 -30.66 -0.50
CA PRO A 319 0.98 -31.41 -1.06
C PRO A 319 2.31 -30.79 -0.61
N GLU A 320 3.30 -31.58 -0.18
CA GLU A 320 4.60 -31.07 0.29
C GLU A 320 5.35 -30.29 -0.81
N ILE A 321 5.98 -29.16 -0.43
CA ILE A 321 6.84 -28.41 -1.36
C ILE A 321 8.25 -29.00 -1.33
N PRO A 322 8.94 -29.15 -2.48
CA PRO A 322 10.40 -29.13 -2.45
C PRO A 322 10.89 -27.76 -1.95
N VAL A 323 11.67 -27.75 -0.85
CA VAL A 323 12.30 -26.53 -0.33
C VAL A 323 13.18 -25.93 -1.42
N SER A 324 12.74 -24.82 -2.02
CA SER A 324 13.50 -24.11 -3.04
C SER A 324 13.30 -22.62 -2.86
N ASP A 325 14.37 -21.92 -2.46
CA ASP A 325 14.46 -20.45 -2.36
C ASP A 325 14.55 -19.80 -3.76
N ASP A 326 13.74 -20.27 -4.72
CA ASP A 326 13.80 -19.84 -6.12
C ASP A 326 12.78 -18.72 -6.37
N TYR A 327 13.28 -17.56 -6.81
CA TYR A 327 12.50 -16.37 -7.17
C TYR A 327 11.38 -16.65 -8.19
N ARG A 328 11.50 -17.74 -8.97
CA ARG A 328 10.52 -18.16 -9.97
C ARG A 328 9.15 -18.50 -9.35
N PHE A 329 9.13 -19.09 -8.16
CA PHE A 329 7.89 -19.39 -7.44
C PHE A 329 7.12 -18.11 -7.09
N GLU A 330 7.82 -17.07 -6.68
CA GLU A 330 7.19 -15.78 -6.32
C GLU A 330 6.65 -15.03 -7.52
N LEU A 331 7.35 -15.07 -8.66
CA LEU A 331 6.83 -14.49 -9.89
C LEU A 331 5.50 -15.13 -10.29
N ILE A 332 5.39 -16.46 -10.15
CA ILE A 332 4.14 -17.19 -10.39
C ILE A 332 3.06 -16.76 -9.39
N ARG A 333 3.38 -16.68 -8.09
CA ARG A 333 2.43 -16.21 -7.07
C ARG A 333 1.90 -14.81 -7.37
N ALA A 334 2.79 -13.88 -7.72
CA ALA A 334 2.43 -12.50 -7.99
C ALA A 334 1.56 -12.37 -9.26
N VAL A 335 1.98 -12.99 -10.38
CA VAL A 335 1.23 -12.88 -11.64
C VAL A 335 -0.12 -13.59 -11.57
N ALA A 336 -0.22 -14.72 -10.85
CA ALA A 336 -1.48 -15.42 -10.64
C ALA A 336 -2.44 -14.62 -9.75
N LEU A 337 -1.97 -13.95 -8.69
CA LEU A 337 -2.79 -13.04 -7.90
C LEU A 337 -3.29 -11.83 -8.71
N ILE A 338 -2.45 -11.26 -9.57
CA ILE A 338 -2.85 -10.17 -10.48
C ILE A 338 -3.95 -10.67 -11.42
N PHE A 339 -3.76 -11.87 -11.98
CA PHE A 339 -4.75 -12.49 -12.86
C PHE A 339 -6.08 -12.73 -12.13
N GLU A 340 -6.06 -13.31 -10.93
CA GLU A 340 -7.25 -13.52 -10.10
C GLU A 340 -8.02 -12.23 -9.85
N LYS A 341 -7.33 -11.15 -9.48
CA LYS A 341 -7.95 -9.83 -9.23
C LYS A 341 -8.66 -9.30 -10.47
N LYS A 342 -8.09 -9.51 -11.66
CA LYS A 342 -8.62 -8.99 -12.93
C LYS A 342 -9.73 -9.88 -13.52
N HIS A 343 -9.72 -11.17 -13.23
CA HIS A 343 -10.65 -12.18 -13.77
C HIS A 343 -11.49 -12.90 -12.71
N ALA A 344 -11.76 -12.23 -11.58
CA ALA A 344 -12.40 -12.84 -10.41
C ALA A 344 -13.75 -13.49 -10.73
N GLU A 345 -14.58 -12.84 -11.56
CA GLU A 345 -15.92 -13.33 -11.93
C GLU A 345 -15.85 -14.63 -12.75
N GLU A 346 -15.05 -14.63 -13.81
CA GLU A 346 -14.86 -15.79 -14.70
C GLU A 346 -14.31 -17.00 -13.93
N LEU A 347 -13.26 -16.77 -13.13
CA LEU A 347 -12.65 -17.83 -12.31
C LEU A 347 -13.61 -18.37 -11.26
N THR A 348 -14.42 -17.51 -10.62
CA THR A 348 -15.43 -17.94 -9.64
C THR A 348 -16.48 -18.84 -10.28
N ASN A 349 -16.93 -18.51 -11.49
CA ASN A 349 -17.88 -19.34 -12.24
C ASN A 349 -17.29 -20.72 -12.56
N MET A 350 -16.03 -20.79 -13.01
CA MET A 350 -15.36 -22.07 -13.23
C MET A 350 -15.22 -22.90 -11.95
N VAL A 351 -14.82 -22.26 -10.84
CA VAL A 351 -14.63 -22.94 -9.55
C VAL A 351 -15.95 -23.55 -9.10
N THR A 352 -17.03 -22.81 -9.26
CA THR A 352 -18.40 -23.25 -8.96
C THR A 352 -18.78 -24.46 -9.82
N THR A 353 -18.56 -24.41 -11.13
CA THR A 353 -18.83 -25.52 -12.05
C THR A 353 -18.05 -26.78 -11.70
N LEU A 354 -16.76 -26.65 -11.34
CA LEU A 354 -15.93 -27.79 -10.97
C LEU A 354 -16.32 -28.37 -9.61
N CYS A 355 -16.53 -27.53 -8.60
CA CYS A 355 -16.69 -27.97 -7.21
C CYS A 355 -18.13 -28.37 -6.83
N LEU A 356 -19.16 -27.79 -7.45
CA LEU A 356 -20.55 -28.01 -7.02
C LEU A 356 -21.31 -29.10 -7.79
N ASN A 357 -20.94 -29.39 -9.04
CA ASN A 357 -21.81 -30.22 -9.90
C ASN A 357 -21.45 -31.72 -9.94
N GLY A 358 -20.86 -32.31 -8.90
CA GLY A 358 -20.49 -33.74 -8.82
C GLY A 358 -19.03 -34.03 -8.40
N ARG A 359 -18.57 -35.28 -8.56
CA ARG A 359 -17.24 -35.71 -8.08
C ARG A 359 -16.10 -35.13 -8.91
N LEU A 360 -15.01 -34.74 -8.23
CA LEU A 360 -13.77 -34.27 -8.85
C LEU A 360 -13.01 -35.45 -9.48
N THR A 361 -13.02 -35.52 -10.82
CA THR A 361 -12.22 -36.46 -11.60
C THR A 361 -11.30 -35.71 -12.56
N PHE A 362 -10.22 -36.34 -13.02
CA PHE A 362 -9.33 -35.71 -14.01
C PHE A 362 -10.08 -35.34 -15.29
N GLN A 363 -10.94 -36.24 -15.79
CA GLN A 363 -11.74 -36.00 -17.00
C GLN A 363 -12.60 -34.73 -16.86
N ARG A 364 -13.27 -34.58 -15.72
CA ARG A 364 -14.08 -33.41 -15.45
C ARG A 364 -13.26 -32.14 -15.27
N TYR A 365 -12.09 -32.25 -14.62
CA TYR A 365 -11.16 -31.13 -14.55
C TYR A 365 -10.82 -30.64 -15.96
N VAL A 366 -10.48 -31.57 -16.88
CA VAL A 366 -10.20 -31.27 -18.29
C VAL A 366 -11.39 -30.58 -18.96
N GLU A 367 -12.61 -31.12 -18.83
CA GLU A 367 -13.81 -30.52 -19.41
C GLU A 367 -14.01 -29.06 -18.97
N VAL A 368 -13.84 -28.76 -17.68
CA VAL A 368 -13.98 -27.38 -17.18
C VAL A 368 -12.89 -26.45 -17.70
N VAL A 369 -11.62 -26.89 -17.73
CA VAL A 369 -10.50 -26.04 -18.17
C VAL A 369 -10.41 -25.86 -19.69
N GLU A 370 -11.02 -26.76 -20.46
CA GLU A 370 -11.13 -26.62 -21.92
C GLU A 370 -12.28 -25.68 -22.32
N CYS A 371 -13.38 -25.67 -21.56
CA CYS A 371 -14.47 -24.71 -21.73
C CYS A 371 -14.06 -23.26 -21.40
N PHE A 372 -13.03 -23.06 -20.58
CA PHE A 372 -12.51 -21.72 -20.24
C PHE A 372 -11.95 -20.92 -21.43
N ALA A 373 -11.63 -21.59 -22.54
CA ALA A 373 -11.02 -20.96 -23.72
C ALA A 373 -11.99 -20.80 -24.90
N HIS A 374 -13.26 -21.22 -24.78
CA HIS A 374 -14.26 -21.06 -25.84
C HIS A 374 -14.74 -19.60 -25.95
N ASN A 375 -13.98 -18.78 -26.67
CA ASN A 375 -14.56 -17.75 -27.52
C ASN A 375 -14.73 -18.36 -28.91
N ASP A 376 -15.90 -18.19 -29.51
CA ASP A 376 -16.49 -19.06 -30.55
C ASP A 376 -15.76 -19.17 -31.91
N ASP A 377 -14.57 -18.58 -32.12
CA ASP A 377 -13.99 -18.46 -33.47
C ASP A 377 -12.54 -18.96 -33.69
N ASP A 378 -11.80 -19.41 -32.68
CA ASP A 378 -10.36 -19.69 -32.87
C ASP A 378 -9.92 -21.16 -32.76
N GLU A 379 -9.31 -21.66 -33.85
CA GLU A 379 -8.39 -22.81 -33.91
C GLU A 379 -7.24 -22.74 -32.87
N SER A 380 -7.05 -21.59 -32.21
CA SER A 380 -6.05 -21.33 -31.17
C SER A 380 -6.28 -22.08 -29.85
N ASN A 381 -7.43 -22.73 -29.69
CA ASN A 381 -7.79 -23.49 -28.48
C ASN A 381 -6.82 -24.64 -28.12
N LYS A 382 -5.97 -25.05 -29.08
CA LYS A 382 -4.95 -26.08 -28.87
C LYS A 382 -3.66 -25.57 -28.23
N GLN A 383 -3.35 -24.27 -28.36
CA GLN A 383 -2.10 -23.66 -27.89
C GLN A 383 -2.15 -23.27 -26.40
N LEU A 384 -1.01 -23.41 -25.70
CA LEU A 384 -0.85 -22.96 -24.31
C LEU A 384 -0.09 -21.63 -24.26
N SER A 385 -0.83 -20.53 -24.32
CA SER A 385 -0.28 -19.21 -24.05
C SER A 385 0.16 -19.06 -22.59
N TYR A 386 1.03 -18.08 -22.32
CA TYR A 386 1.43 -17.72 -20.96
C TYR A 386 0.25 -17.26 -20.11
N GLY A 387 -0.72 -16.55 -20.70
CA GLY A 387 -1.95 -16.17 -20.01
C GLY A 387 -2.76 -17.39 -19.58
N ARG A 388 -2.91 -18.38 -20.45
CA ARG A 388 -3.60 -19.63 -20.12
C ARG A 388 -2.87 -20.44 -19.06
N LEU A 389 -1.53 -20.47 -19.09
CA LEU A 389 -0.72 -21.07 -18.03
C LEU A 389 -1.04 -20.43 -16.67
N VAL A 390 -0.97 -19.10 -16.58
CA VAL A 390 -1.23 -18.35 -15.34
C VAL A 390 -2.66 -18.55 -14.86
N ALA A 391 -3.63 -18.50 -15.78
CA ALA A 391 -5.04 -18.68 -15.46
C ALA A 391 -5.32 -20.04 -14.82
N LEU A 392 -4.69 -21.11 -15.33
CA LEU A 392 -4.87 -22.46 -14.80
C LEU A 392 -4.19 -22.66 -13.45
N ILE A 393 -3.05 -22.01 -13.21
CA ILE A 393 -2.40 -22.00 -11.89
C ILE A 393 -3.27 -21.22 -10.88
N ALA A 394 -3.74 -20.03 -11.25
CA ALA A 394 -4.68 -19.22 -10.46
C ALA A 394 -5.95 -20.02 -10.10
N PHE A 395 -6.56 -20.62 -11.11
CA PHE A 395 -7.74 -21.48 -10.97
C PHE A 395 -7.50 -22.63 -9.99
N ALA A 396 -6.37 -23.32 -10.08
CA ALA A 396 -6.03 -24.41 -9.17
C ALA A 396 -5.96 -23.95 -7.71
N GLY A 397 -5.38 -22.78 -7.44
CA GLY A 397 -5.36 -22.18 -6.09
C GLY A 397 -6.77 -21.90 -5.56
N LEU A 398 -7.64 -21.31 -6.38
CA LEU A 398 -9.02 -21.00 -6.00
C LEU A 398 -9.87 -22.26 -5.78
N VAL A 399 -9.71 -23.29 -6.61
CA VAL A 399 -10.37 -24.58 -6.42
C VAL A 399 -9.93 -25.23 -5.11
N ALA A 400 -8.63 -25.22 -4.82
CA ALA A 400 -8.11 -25.75 -3.57
C ALA A 400 -8.71 -25.02 -2.35
N MET A 401 -8.81 -23.69 -2.39
CA MET A 401 -9.50 -22.94 -1.32
C MET A 401 -10.96 -23.37 -1.19
N LYS A 402 -11.70 -23.45 -2.29
CA LYS A 402 -13.11 -23.81 -2.26
C LYS A 402 -13.35 -25.23 -1.73
N LEU A 403 -12.48 -26.18 -2.10
CA LEU A 403 -12.53 -27.54 -1.56
C LEU A 403 -12.21 -27.59 -0.06
N CYS A 404 -11.31 -26.73 0.42
CA CYS A 404 -11.06 -26.58 1.86
C CYS A 404 -12.29 -26.03 2.59
N ASP A 405 -12.97 -25.03 2.02
CA ASP A 405 -14.22 -24.49 2.59
C ASP A 405 -15.33 -25.55 2.67
N LEU A 406 -15.37 -26.47 1.71
CA LEU A 406 -16.29 -27.60 1.66
C LEU A 406 -15.81 -28.82 2.48
N GLN A 407 -14.66 -28.73 3.16
CA GLN A 407 -14.02 -29.81 3.93
C GLN A 407 -13.69 -31.07 3.10
N LEU A 408 -13.52 -30.92 1.79
CA LEU A 408 -13.16 -31.98 0.84
C LEU A 408 -11.63 -32.10 0.72
N PHE A 409 -10.96 -32.42 1.82
CA PHE A 409 -9.49 -32.41 1.89
C PHE A 409 -8.80 -33.49 1.05
N THR A 410 -9.50 -34.59 0.73
CA THR A 410 -8.94 -35.64 -0.16
C THR A 410 -8.77 -35.08 -1.57
N GLU A 411 -9.73 -34.29 -1.99
CA GLU A 411 -9.87 -33.72 -3.32
C GLU A 411 -8.85 -32.60 -3.53
N VAL A 412 -8.50 -31.85 -2.47
CA VAL A 412 -7.41 -30.84 -2.51
C VAL A 412 -6.10 -31.44 -2.99
N SER A 413 -5.74 -32.64 -2.51
CA SER A 413 -4.50 -33.32 -2.89
C SER A 413 -4.45 -33.72 -4.38
N MET A 414 -5.61 -33.78 -5.05
CA MET A 414 -5.72 -34.16 -6.47
C MET A 414 -5.61 -32.96 -7.43
N ILE A 415 -5.76 -31.72 -6.94
CA ILE A 415 -5.74 -30.53 -7.81
C ILE A 415 -4.36 -30.27 -8.40
N ALA A 416 -3.30 -30.40 -7.59
CA ALA A 416 -1.93 -30.25 -8.06
C ALA A 416 -1.56 -31.25 -9.17
N PRO A 417 -1.77 -32.58 -9.02
CA PRO A 417 -1.46 -33.54 -10.08
C PRO A 417 -2.35 -33.37 -11.32
N TYR A 418 -3.62 -32.98 -11.19
CA TYR A 418 -4.48 -32.74 -12.36
C TYR A 418 -4.03 -31.52 -13.17
N THR A 419 -3.76 -30.41 -12.50
CA THR A 419 -3.32 -29.17 -13.13
C THR A 419 -1.96 -29.33 -13.79
N SER A 420 -0.99 -29.93 -13.07
CA SER A 420 0.35 -30.16 -13.59
C SER A 420 0.37 -31.13 -14.76
N LYS A 421 -0.39 -32.24 -14.71
CA LYS A 421 -0.51 -33.19 -15.84
C LYS A 421 -1.10 -32.52 -17.08
N PHE A 422 -2.14 -31.69 -16.92
CA PHE A 422 -2.74 -30.97 -18.03
C PHE A 422 -1.77 -29.95 -18.64
N LEU A 423 -1.14 -29.12 -17.80
CA LEU A 423 -0.18 -28.10 -18.23
C LEU A 423 1.04 -28.72 -18.89
N HIS A 424 1.63 -29.76 -18.29
CA HIS A 424 2.79 -30.45 -18.83
C HIS A 424 2.56 -30.94 -20.26
N LYS A 425 1.46 -31.68 -20.48
CA LYS A 425 1.08 -32.18 -21.80
C LYS A 425 0.99 -31.03 -22.82
N ARG A 426 0.40 -29.90 -22.42
CA ARG A 426 0.22 -28.75 -23.30
C ARG A 426 1.54 -28.00 -23.55
N ILE A 427 2.42 -27.87 -22.56
CA ILE A 427 3.75 -27.28 -22.70
C ILE A 427 4.55 -28.07 -23.73
N VAL A 428 4.67 -29.40 -23.55
CA VAL A 428 5.43 -30.28 -24.43
C VAL A 428 4.93 -30.20 -25.88
N LEU A 429 3.61 -30.14 -26.08
CA LEU A 429 3.02 -30.12 -27.42
C LEU A 429 3.10 -28.76 -28.12
N THR A 430 3.06 -27.64 -27.39
CA THR A 430 2.79 -26.32 -28.00
C THR A 430 3.96 -25.35 -27.89
N TRP A 431 4.73 -25.37 -26.80
CA TRP A 431 5.79 -24.40 -26.58
C TRP A 431 6.94 -24.47 -27.58
N PRO A 432 7.40 -25.66 -28.01
CA PRO A 432 8.45 -25.74 -29.03
C PRO A 432 8.02 -25.11 -30.37
N GLN A 433 6.76 -25.30 -30.76
CA GLN A 433 6.20 -24.76 -32.01
C GLN A 433 6.05 -23.24 -31.94
N ASP A 434 5.60 -22.73 -30.79
CA ASP A 434 5.39 -21.31 -30.55
C ASP A 434 6.65 -20.55 -30.07
N ARG A 435 7.82 -21.22 -30.04
CA ARG A 435 9.09 -20.68 -29.50
C ARG A 435 8.98 -20.11 -28.07
N ARG A 436 8.14 -20.72 -27.25
CA ARG A 436 7.92 -20.33 -25.84
C ARG A 436 8.92 -21.04 -24.93
N SER A 437 9.38 -20.33 -23.91
CA SER A 437 10.25 -20.86 -22.85
C SER A 437 9.82 -20.37 -21.47
N TRP A 438 10.36 -20.98 -20.43
CA TRP A 438 10.18 -20.50 -19.05
C TRP A 438 10.88 -19.16 -18.83
N GLU A 439 12.04 -18.95 -19.44
CA GLU A 439 12.80 -17.70 -19.37
C GLU A 439 11.96 -16.52 -19.91
N ASP A 440 11.38 -16.66 -21.12
CA ASP A 440 10.51 -15.62 -21.70
C ASP A 440 9.23 -15.41 -20.86
N PHE A 441 8.68 -16.49 -20.28
CA PHE A 441 7.57 -16.37 -19.34
C PHE A 441 7.94 -15.48 -18.14
N PHE A 442 9.09 -15.70 -17.50
CA PHE A 442 9.48 -14.95 -16.31
C PHE A 442 9.85 -13.49 -16.63
N ASP A 443 10.42 -13.22 -17.81
CA ASP A 443 10.66 -11.85 -18.28
C ASP A 443 9.36 -11.07 -18.45
N ARG A 444 8.36 -11.70 -19.08
CA ARG A 444 7.02 -11.11 -19.24
C ARG A 444 6.31 -10.94 -17.90
N ALA A 445 6.37 -11.94 -17.01
CA ALA A 445 5.76 -11.88 -15.69
C ALA A 445 6.30 -10.69 -14.89
N ARG A 446 7.62 -10.45 -14.91
CA ARG A 446 8.23 -9.26 -14.27
C ARG A 446 7.66 -7.96 -14.81
N THR A 447 7.56 -7.85 -16.13
CA THR A 447 7.04 -6.65 -16.80
C THR A 447 5.58 -6.38 -16.39
N ILE A 448 4.74 -7.43 -16.31
CA ILE A 448 3.34 -7.33 -15.91
C ILE A 448 3.22 -6.89 -14.44
N ILE A 449 4.05 -7.43 -13.56
CA ILE A 449 4.07 -7.06 -12.15
C ILE A 449 4.44 -5.59 -11.99
N ASP A 450 5.54 -5.16 -12.61
CA ASP A 450 6.01 -3.77 -12.56
C ASP A 450 4.94 -2.79 -13.11
N LYS A 451 4.26 -3.14 -14.21
CA LYS A 451 3.16 -2.36 -14.80
C LYS A 451 1.93 -2.30 -13.87
N ASN A 452 1.56 -3.42 -13.26
CA ASN A 452 0.42 -3.47 -12.34
C ASN A 452 0.69 -2.66 -11.07
N GLU A 453 1.92 -2.67 -10.55
CA GLU A 453 2.31 -1.81 -9.42
C GLU A 453 2.20 -0.31 -9.79
N ALA A 454 2.63 0.06 -10.99
CA ALA A 454 2.46 1.42 -11.50
C ALA A 454 0.98 1.82 -11.61
N GLU A 455 0.14 0.98 -12.22
CA GLU A 455 -1.31 1.21 -12.35
C GLU A 455 -2.02 1.36 -10.99
N GLU A 456 -1.66 0.53 -10.00
CA GLU A 456 -2.25 0.62 -8.66
C GLU A 456 -1.78 1.87 -7.92
N SER A 457 -0.52 2.29 -8.09
CA SER A 457 -0.01 3.54 -7.51
C SER A 457 -0.73 4.77 -8.08
N GLU A 458 -1.02 4.78 -9.38
CA GLU A 458 -1.76 5.85 -10.05
C GLU A 458 -3.22 5.93 -9.56
N LYS A 459 -3.90 4.78 -9.42
CA LYS A 459 -5.27 4.72 -8.87
C LYS A 459 -5.33 5.25 -7.43
N VAL A 460 -4.32 4.96 -6.61
CA VAL A 460 -4.25 5.49 -5.24
C VAL A 460 -4.06 7.02 -5.25
N ASN A 461 -3.20 7.53 -6.12
CA ASN A 461 -2.99 8.97 -6.29
C ASN A 461 -4.28 9.67 -6.72
N LEU A 462 -4.97 9.17 -7.75
CA LEU A 462 -6.26 9.70 -8.20
C LEU A 462 -7.34 9.69 -7.11
N LYS A 463 -7.39 8.62 -6.30
CA LYS A 463 -8.34 8.53 -5.17
C LYS A 463 -8.00 9.54 -4.07
N SER A 464 -6.72 9.80 -3.83
CA SER A 464 -6.27 10.81 -2.86
C SER A 464 -6.60 12.24 -3.29
N GLU A 465 -6.46 12.55 -4.59
CA GLU A 465 -6.82 13.86 -5.15
C GLU A 465 -8.33 14.09 -5.12
N CYS A 466 -9.12 13.07 -5.47
CA CYS A 466 -10.58 13.12 -5.39
C CYS A 466 -11.07 13.37 -3.95
N ASN A 467 -10.45 12.72 -2.97
CA ASN A 467 -10.75 12.94 -1.55
C ASN A 467 -10.35 14.35 -1.08
N ARG A 468 -9.22 14.88 -1.55
CA ARG A 468 -8.75 16.25 -1.25
C ARG A 468 -9.71 17.31 -1.81
N TRP A 469 -10.25 17.07 -3.01
CA TRP A 469 -11.26 17.94 -3.62
C TRP A 469 -12.59 17.89 -2.86
N TRP A 470 -13.05 16.70 -2.46
CA TRP A 470 -14.26 16.51 -1.65
C TRP A 470 -14.19 17.17 -0.27
N LEU A 471 -13.02 17.13 0.39
CA LEU A 471 -12.80 17.83 1.67
C LEU A 471 -12.86 19.35 1.51
N SER A 472 -12.34 19.89 0.40
CA SER A 472 -12.38 21.33 0.10
C SER A 472 -13.81 21.83 -0.11
N ILE A 473 -14.66 21.03 -0.76
CA ILE A 473 -16.09 21.34 -0.95
C ILE A 473 -16.85 21.30 0.38
N ARG A 474 -16.60 20.29 1.22
CA ARG A 474 -17.23 20.22 2.56
C ARG A 474 -16.87 21.41 3.43
N ALA A 475 -15.61 21.84 3.42
CA ALA A 475 -15.18 23.03 4.14
C ALA A 475 -15.93 24.28 3.68
N LEU A 476 -16.04 24.52 2.36
CA LEU A 476 -16.78 25.64 1.80
C LEU A 476 -18.27 25.67 2.20
N VAL A 477 -18.94 24.51 2.19
CA VAL A 477 -20.35 24.41 2.60
C VAL A 477 -20.53 24.72 4.09
N ILE A 478 -19.62 24.24 4.94
CA ILE A 478 -19.65 24.51 6.39
C ILE A 478 -19.45 26.00 6.66
N PHE A 479 -18.43 26.64 6.04
CA PHE A 479 -18.21 28.08 6.18
C PHE A 479 -19.39 28.92 5.66
N GLY A 480 -20.03 28.49 4.57
CA GLY A 480 -21.24 29.13 4.05
C GLY A 480 -22.41 29.08 5.03
N MET A 481 -22.66 27.93 5.67
CA MET A 481 -23.74 27.78 6.65
C MET A 481 -23.49 28.61 7.93
N PHE A 482 -22.26 28.64 8.44
CA PHE A 482 -21.93 29.45 9.62
C PHE A 482 -22.00 30.96 9.33
N GLY A 483 -21.59 31.40 8.13
CA GLY A 483 -21.71 32.80 7.72
C GLY A 483 -23.16 33.29 7.64
N ILE A 484 -24.06 32.45 7.09
CA ILE A 484 -25.49 32.77 7.00
C ILE A 484 -26.16 32.76 8.38
N GLY A 485 -25.80 31.80 9.25
CA GLY A 485 -26.33 31.72 10.62
C GLY A 485 -25.90 32.89 11.52
N ALA A 486 -24.65 33.35 11.40
CA ALA A 486 -24.19 34.54 12.11
C ALA A 486 -24.91 35.81 11.62
N PHE A 487 -25.16 35.91 10.31
CA PHE A 487 -25.85 37.06 9.71
C PHE A 487 -27.32 37.14 10.12
N THR A 488 -28.03 36.01 10.19
CA THR A 488 -29.42 35.97 10.65
C THR A 488 -29.53 36.34 12.13
N LEU A 489 -28.62 35.83 12.98
CA LEU A 489 -28.63 36.10 14.42
C LEU A 489 -28.36 37.58 14.75
N VAL A 490 -27.41 38.20 14.04
CA VAL A 490 -27.16 39.65 14.14
C VAL A 490 -28.38 40.46 13.69
N LYS A 491 -29.08 40.02 12.64
CA LYS A 491 -30.29 40.68 12.14
C LYS A 491 -31.47 40.57 13.12
N THR A 492 -31.64 39.45 13.83
CA THR A 492 -32.69 39.30 14.86
C THR A 492 -32.44 40.19 16.07
N ILE A 493 -31.19 40.23 16.56
CA ILE A 493 -30.80 41.08 17.70
C ILE A 493 -30.96 42.57 17.39
N LEU A 494 -30.70 42.99 16.14
CA LEU A 494 -30.91 44.35 15.67
C LEU A 494 -32.40 44.72 15.48
N LYS A 495 -33.31 43.74 15.47
CA LYS A 495 -34.76 43.96 15.31
C LYS A 495 -35.49 43.99 16.66
N THR A 496 -34.93 43.38 17.70
CA THR A 496 -35.46 43.38 19.07
C THR A 496 -34.95 44.53 19.94
N ARG A 497 -34.02 45.34 19.44
CA ARG A 497 -33.63 46.65 19.98
C ARG A 497 -34.18 47.75 19.08
#